data_AF-A0A836P243-F1
#
_entry.id   AF-A0A836P243-F1
#
_cell.length_a   1.000
_cell.length_b   1.000
_cell.length_c   1.000
_cell.angle_alpha   90.00
_cell.angle_beta   90.00
_cell.angle_gamma   90.00
#
_symmetry.space_group_name_H-M   'P 1'
#
loop_
_entity.id
_entity.type
_entity.pdbx_description
1 polymer ?
#
loop_
_entity_poly.entity_id
_entity_poly.type
_entity_poly.pdbx_seq_one_letter_code
_entity_poly.pdbx_strand_id
1 'polypeptide(L)' 'VVLHHVPQEQLPPILQADISPDIILEVNDRTINVYMKAFVETTVLQEPGNKYSNSRNDLILAYTKSY' A
#
# COMPACT_ATOMS: atom_id res chain seq x y z
N VAL A 1 -0.13 -13.46 1.38
CA VAL A 1 0.04 -12.34 2.33
C VAL A 1 -0.64 -11.14 1.71
N VAL A 2 -1.44 -10.40 2.47
CA VAL A 2 -2.00 -9.11 2.04
C VAL A 2 -1.01 -8.03 2.47
N LEU A 3 -0.61 -7.17 1.52
CA LEU A 3 0.39 -6.13 1.73
C LEU A 3 -0.25 -4.74 1.61
N HIS A 4 -1.38 -4.56 2.29
CA HIS A 4 -2.00 -3.27 2.59
C HIS A 4 -2.80 -3.39 3.90
N HIS A 5 -3.13 -2.27 4.54
CA HIS A 5 -3.87 -2.21 5.79
C HIS A 5 -5.31 -1.69 5.62
N VAL A 6 -5.75 -1.43 4.39
CA VAL A 6 -7.13 -1.01 4.10
C VAL A 6 -8.13 -2.11 4.52
N PRO A 7 -9.12 -1.81 5.38
CA PRO A 7 -10.17 -2.75 5.77
C PRO A 7 -11.02 -3.18 4.56
N GLN A 8 -11.45 -4.45 4.56
CA GLN A 8 -12.19 -5.03 3.43
C GLN A 8 -13.47 -4.26 3.08
N GLU A 9 -14.18 -3.76 4.10
CA GLU A 9 -15.41 -2.98 3.96
C GLU A 9 -15.18 -1.58 3.36
N GLN A 10 -13.93 -1.11 3.35
CA GLN A 10 -13.55 0.17 2.74
C GLN A 10 -12.96 -0.01 1.33
N LEU A 11 -12.75 -1.24 0.89
CA LEU A 11 -12.30 -1.50 -0.47
C LEU A 11 -13.47 -1.31 -1.45
N PRO A 12 -13.22 -0.70 -2.62
CA PRO A 12 -14.17 -0.80 -3.72
C PRO A 12 -14.36 -2.27 -4.12
N PRO A 13 -15.45 -2.61 -4.84
CA PRO A 13 -15.63 -3.95 -5.39
C PRO A 13 -14.37 -4.41 -6.13
N ILE A 14 -13.91 -5.66 -5.93
CA ILE A 14 -12.60 -6.14 -6.41
C ILE A 14 -12.36 -5.87 -7.91
N LEU A 15 -13.41 -5.94 -8.73
CA LEU A 15 -13.32 -5.68 -10.18
C LEU A 15 -13.13 -4.19 -10.55
N GLN A 16 -13.24 -3.29 -9.57
CA GLN A 16 -13.13 -1.84 -9.70
C GLN A 16 -11.99 -1.24 -8.86
N ALA A 17 -11.31 -2.05 -8.05
CA ALA A 17 -10.25 -1.58 -7.19
C ALA A 17 -8.95 -1.38 -8.01
N ASP A 18 -8.52 -0.13 -8.19
CA ASP A 18 -7.14 0.11 -8.61
C ASP A 18 -6.21 -0.14 -7.41
N ILE A 19 -5.49 -1.26 -7.48
CA ILE A 19 -4.46 -1.63 -6.54
C ILE A 19 -3.16 -1.77 -7.32
N SER A 20 -2.38 -0.68 -7.35
CA SER A 20 -1.09 -0.63 -8.03
C SER A 20 0.05 -0.63 -7.01
N PRO A 21 0.95 -1.64 -7.04
CA PRO A 21 2.10 -1.66 -6.17
C PRO A 21 3.30 -0.94 -6.80
N ASP A 22 3.91 -0.05 -6.02
CA ASP A 22 5.28 0.40 -6.24
C ASP A 22 6.23 -0.46 -5.39
N ILE A 23 7.40 -0.78 -5.91
CA ILE A 23 8.45 -1.48 -5.16
C ILE A 23 9.58 -0.51 -4.83
N ILE A 24 9.94 -0.44 -3.55
CA ILE A 24 11.06 0.34 -3.06
C ILE A 24 12.09 -0.62 -2.49
N LEU A 25 13.29 -0.58 -3.06
CA LEU A 25 14.44 -1.35 -2.57
C LEU A 25 15.32 -0.45 -1.70
N GLU A 26 15.52 -0.84 -0.46
CA GLU A 26 16.50 -0.24 0.44
C GLU A 26 17.65 -1.24 0.64
N VAL A 27 18.87 -0.78 0.35
CA VAL A 27 20.10 -1.51 0.65
C VAL A 27 20.77 -0.82 1.84
N ASN A 28 20.84 -1.52 2.97
CA ASN A 28 21.43 -1.04 4.20
C ASN A 28 22.54 -2.01 4.66
N ASP A 29 23.79 -1.65 4.37
CA ASP A 29 24.97 -2.51 4.54
C ASP A 29 24.78 -3.88 3.87
N ARG A 30 24.76 -4.98 4.63
CA ARG A 30 24.51 -6.32 4.10
C ARG A 30 23.04 -6.73 4.12
N THR A 31 22.13 -5.82 4.47
CA THR A 31 20.68 -6.07 4.54
C THR A 31 19.95 -5.45 3.36
N ILE A 32 19.14 -6.27 2.68
CA ILE A 32 18.21 -5.83 1.66
C ILE A 32 16.81 -5.80 2.28
N ASN A 33 16.18 -4.64 2.26
CA ASN A 33 14.77 -4.46 2.60
C ASN A 33 13.99 -4.14 1.33
N VAL A 34 12.93 -4.91 1.07
CA VAL A 34 11.99 -4.65 -0.03
C VAL A 34 10.71 -4.17 0.60
N TYR A 35 10.34 -2.94 0.30
CA TYR A 35 9.06 -2.37 0.68
C TYR A 35 8.12 -2.37 -0.51
N MET A 36 6.87 -2.75 -0.26
CA MET A 36 5.77 -2.51 -1.17
C MET A 36 5.06 -1.24 -0.73
N LYS A 37 4.94 -0.28 -1.63
CA LYS A 37 4.07 0.89 -1.45
C LYS A 37 2.81 0.64 -2.26
N ALA A 38 1.77 0.16 -1.57
CA ALA A 38 0.50 -0.17 -2.19
C ALA A 38 -0.35 1.09 -2.33
N PHE A 39 -0.61 1.52 -3.56
CA PHE A 39 -1.72 2.43 -3.82
C PHE A 39 -3.02 1.63 -3.73
N VAL A 40 -3.94 2.07 -2.87
CA VAL A 40 -5.23 1.39 -2.67
C VAL A 40 -6.33 2.44 -2.64
N GLU A 41 -7.23 2.39 -3.61
CA GLU A 41 -8.46 3.16 -3.55
C GLU A 41 -9.38 2.69 -2.43
N THR A 42 -10.13 3.62 -1.87
CA THR A 42 -11.02 3.42 -0.72
C THR A 42 -12.37 4.06 -1.00
N THR A 43 -13.43 3.50 -0.43
CA THR A 43 -14.80 4.03 -0.52
C THR A 43 -15.06 5.23 0.40
N VAL A 44 -14.10 5.57 1.25
CA VAL A 44 -14.18 6.64 2.25
C VAL A 44 -13.07 7.66 2.03
N LEU A 45 -13.34 8.94 2.33
CA LEU A 45 -12.32 9.98 2.27
C LEU A 45 -11.37 9.87 3.47
N GLN A 46 -10.06 9.91 3.22
CA GLN A 46 -9.04 9.97 4.26
C GLN A 46 -8.98 11.37 4.90
N GLU A 47 -9.32 12.40 4.13
CA GLU A 47 -9.42 13.79 4.57
C GLU A 47 -10.85 14.30 4.32
N PRO A 48 -11.64 14.60 5.37
CA PRO A 48 -13.01 15.08 5.21
C PRO A 48 -13.08 16.33 4.32
N GLY A 49 -13.92 16.27 3.28
CA GLY A 49 -14.12 17.37 2.33
C GLY A 49 -13.15 17.40 1.15
N ASN A 50 -12.07 16.60 1.18
CA ASN A 50 -11.16 16.47 0.05
C ASN A 50 -11.56 15.26 -0.80
N LYS A 51 -12.25 15.51 -1.92
CA LYS A 51 -12.70 14.44 -2.84
C LYS A 51 -11.59 13.62 -3.49
N TYR A 52 -10.33 14.07 -3.42
CA TYR A 52 -9.16 13.37 -3.95
C TYR A 52 -8.44 12.52 -2.89
N SER A 53 -8.94 12.50 -1.66
CA SER A 53 -8.37 11.72 -0.56
C SER A 53 -9.01 10.33 -0.43
N ASN A 54 -9.62 9.80 -1.49
CA ASN A 54 -10.25 8.48 -1.47
C ASN A 54 -9.26 7.33 -1.70
N SER A 55 -7.97 7.51 -1.39
CA SER A 55 -6.95 6.47 -1.56
C SER A 55 -5.91 6.51 -0.45
N ARG A 56 -5.17 5.41 -0.29
CA ARG A 56 -4.04 5.28 0.62
C ARG A 56 -2.81 4.79 -0.12
N ASN A 57 -1.65 5.15 0.41
CA ASN A 57 -0.34 4.65 -0.02
C ASN A 57 0.31 3.93 1.17
N ASP A 58 0.04 2.63 1.30
CA ASP A 58 0.54 1.85 2.42
C ASP A 58 1.95 1.36 2.13
N LEU A 59 2.94 1.86 2.88
CA LEU A 59 4.33 1.40 2.80
C LEU A 59 4.54 0.24 3.79
N ILE A 60 4.79 -0.96 3.27
CA ILE A 60 4.90 -2.19 4.05
C ILE A 60 6.20 -2.91 3.70
N LEU A 61 6.95 -3.33 4.71
CA LEU A 61 8.11 -4.22 4.52
C LEU A 61 7.62 -5.58 4.02
N ALA A 62 7.83 -5.85 2.74
CA ALA A 62 7.41 -7.07 2.09
C ALA A 62 8.45 -8.19 2.24
N TYR A 63 9.73 -7.83 2.34
CA TYR A 63 10.82 -8.78 2.49
C TYR A 63 12.04 -8.12 3.16
N THR A 64 12.78 -8.90 3.95
CA THR A 64 14.08 -8.49 4.48
C THR A 64 15.04 -9.67 4.51
N LYS A 65 16.30 -9.43 4.15
CA LYS A 65 17.38 -10.42 4.27
C LYS A 65 18.73 -9.77 4.44
N SER A 66 19.48 -10.25 5.42
CA SER A 66 20.90 -9.95 5.61
C SER A 66 21.78 -11.04 4.98
N TYR A 67 22.91 -10.63 4.42
CA TYR A 67 23.90 -11.47 3.74
C TYR A 67 25.22 -11.51 4.50
#